data_AF-A0A0Q2RDR4-F1
#
_entry.id   AF-A0A0Q2RDR4-F1
#
_cell.length_a   1.000
_cell.length_b   1.000
_cell.length_c   1.000
_cell.angle_alpha   90.00
_cell.angle_beta   90.00
_cell.angle_gamma   90.00
#
_symmetry.space_group_name_H-M   'P 1'
#
loop_
_entity.id
_entity.type
_entity.pdbx_description
1 polymer ?
#
loop_
_entity_poly.entity_id
_entity_poly.type
_entity_poly.pdbx_seq_one_letter_code
_entity_poly.pdbx_strand_id
1 'polypeptide(L)'
;MSLKARVKLYRVSKGKDKVERAWELVREAAKYSNREPYWEFLKKSFDVRAEDIKDALRYLEEHGGVQIKRSIDGKRLYVSTLKDIRENPVRLDRWLRLT
;
A
#
# COMPACT_ATOMS: atom_id res chain seq x y z
N MET A 1 7.69 -1.70 -13.61
CA MET A 1 7.72 -3.01 -12.92
C MET A 1 6.30 -3.40 -12.55
N SER A 2 5.89 -4.67 -12.68
CA SER A 2 4.51 -5.10 -12.40
C SER A 2 4.19 -5.11 -10.90
N LEU A 3 2.92 -4.96 -10.53
CA LEU A 3 2.48 -4.99 -9.13
C LEU A 3 2.87 -6.30 -8.42
N LYS A 4 2.76 -7.44 -9.12
CA LYS A 4 3.19 -8.75 -8.61
C LYS A 4 4.69 -8.82 -8.30
N ALA A 5 5.53 -8.20 -9.13
CA ALA A 5 6.97 -8.13 -8.86
C ALA A 5 7.27 -7.28 -7.61
N ARG A 6 6.52 -6.18 -7.41
CA ARG A 6 6.65 -5.36 -6.19
C ARG A 6 6.27 -6.13 -4.92
N VAL A 7 5.23 -6.97 -4.98
CA VAL A 7 4.88 -7.88 -3.87
C VAL A 7 6.04 -8.81 -3.54
N LYS A 8 6.67 -9.42 -4.56
CA LYS A 8 7.81 -10.31 -4.34
C LYS A 8 8.99 -9.58 -3.69
N LEU A 9 9.34 -8.39 -4.19
CA LEU A 9 10.42 -7.58 -3.62
C LEU A 9 10.14 -7.19 -2.17
N TYR A 10 8.93 -6.73 -1.86
CA TYR A 10 8.52 -6.43 -0.49
C TYR A 10 8.67 -7.63 0.44
N ARG A 11 8.24 -8.83 0.01
CA ARG A 11 8.32 -10.05 0.83
C ARG A 11 9.74 -10.45 1.20
N VAL A 12 10.71 -10.25 0.29
CA VAL A 12 12.12 -10.66 0.51
C VAL A 12 12.98 -9.57 1.15
N SER A 13 12.54 -8.31 1.10
CA SER A 13 13.24 -7.16 1.69
C SER A 13 13.26 -7.20 3.23
N LYS A 14 14.24 -6.51 3.83
CA LYS A 14 14.43 -6.40 5.28
C LYS A 14 14.90 -5.00 5.68
N GLY A 15 14.69 -4.64 6.95
CA GLY A 15 15.18 -3.38 7.52
C GLY A 15 14.68 -2.15 6.77
N LYS A 16 15.56 -1.18 6.52
CA LYS A 16 15.20 0.09 5.86
C LYS A 16 14.68 -0.10 4.42
N ASP A 17 15.25 -1.03 3.65
CA ASP A 17 14.79 -1.34 2.29
C ASP A 17 13.34 -1.83 2.30
N LYS A 18 12.91 -2.56 3.34
CA LYS A 18 11.53 -3.04 3.44
C LYS A 18 10.50 -1.92 3.54
N VAL A 19 10.83 -0.82 4.22
CA VAL A 19 9.97 0.36 4.32
C VAL A 19 9.78 1.00 2.93
N GLU A 20 10.87 1.13 2.18
CA GLU A 20 10.83 1.65 0.81
C GLU A 20 10.00 0.74 -0.11
N ARG A 21 10.25 -0.57 -0.08
CA ARG A 21 9.48 -1.55 -0.88
C ARG A 21 8.01 -1.58 -0.53
N ALA A 22 7.67 -1.45 0.76
CA ALA A 22 6.28 -1.36 1.20
C ALA A 22 5.59 -0.13 0.61
N TRP A 23 6.27 1.02 0.62
CA TRP A 23 5.77 2.24 0.03
C TRP A 23 5.61 2.18 -1.49
N GLU A 24 6.59 1.62 -2.20
CA GLU A 24 6.48 1.37 -3.64
C GLU A 24 5.27 0.51 -3.97
N LEU A 25 5.06 -0.56 -3.20
CA LEU A 25 3.93 -1.48 -3.38
C LEU A 25 2.59 -0.77 -3.13
N VAL A 26 2.48 -0.04 -2.03
CA VAL A 26 1.25 0.67 -1.65
C VAL A 26 0.91 1.79 -2.62
N ARG A 27 1.90 2.56 -3.10
CA ARG A 27 1.69 3.60 -4.13
C ARG A 27 1.18 2.99 -5.43
N GLU A 28 1.81 1.92 -5.88
CA GLU A 28 1.41 1.27 -7.12
C GLU A 28 -0.01 0.70 -7.01
N ALA A 29 -0.34 0.08 -5.86
CA ALA A 29 -1.69 -0.40 -5.59
C ALA A 29 -2.72 0.74 -5.54
N ALA A 30 -2.37 1.88 -4.91
CA ALA A 30 -3.24 3.04 -4.74
C ALA A 30 -3.73 3.64 -6.07
N LYS A 31 -2.96 3.53 -7.16
CA LYS A 31 -3.37 3.98 -8.51
C LYS A 31 -4.67 3.34 -8.97
N TYR A 32 -4.98 2.13 -8.49
CA TYR A 32 -6.16 1.36 -8.89
C TYR A 32 -7.32 1.48 -7.88
N SER A 33 -7.19 2.32 -6.85
CA SER A 33 -8.15 2.41 -5.73
C SER A 33 -9.59 2.80 -6.11
N ASN A 34 -9.83 3.33 -7.31
CA ASN A 34 -11.17 3.62 -7.83
C ASN A 34 -11.78 2.47 -8.64
N ARG A 35 -11.05 1.38 -8.87
CA ARG A 35 -11.61 0.20 -9.52
C ARG A 35 -12.38 -0.61 -8.48
N GLU A 36 -13.65 -0.90 -8.76
CA GLU A 36 -14.52 -1.66 -7.88
C GLU A 36 -15.04 -2.91 -8.61
N PRO A 37 -15.06 -4.10 -7.99
CA PRO A 37 -14.55 -4.43 -6.64
C PRO A 37 -13.02 -4.47 -6.58
N TYR A 38 -12.42 -3.63 -5.73
CA TYR A 38 -10.96 -3.36 -5.73
C TYR A 38 -10.10 -4.61 -5.59
N TRP A 39 -10.42 -5.46 -4.61
CA TRP A 39 -9.64 -6.67 -4.34
C TRP A 39 -9.74 -7.71 -5.44
N GLU A 40 -10.93 -7.86 -6.05
CA GLU A 40 -11.09 -8.74 -7.20
C GLU A 40 -10.33 -8.24 -8.42
N PHE A 41 -10.36 -6.93 -8.65
CA PHE A 41 -9.61 -6.30 -9.74
C PHE A 41 -8.10 -6.60 -9.60
N LEU A 42 -7.52 -6.41 -8.40
CA LEU A 42 -6.11 -6.73 -8.19
C LEU A 42 -5.78 -8.21 -8.43
N LYS A 43 -6.66 -9.10 -7.97
CA LYS A 43 -6.51 -10.55 -8.17
C LYS A 43 -6.55 -10.92 -9.65
N LYS A 44 -7.55 -10.45 -10.40
CA LYS A 44 -7.74 -10.81 -11.82
C LYS A 44 -6.71 -10.17 -12.74
N SER A 45 -6.33 -8.91 -12.49
CA SER A 45 -5.43 -8.15 -13.36
C SER A 45 -3.95 -8.38 -13.07
N PHE A 46 -3.58 -8.66 -11.82
CA PHE A 46 -2.18 -8.73 -11.41
C PHE A 46 -1.80 -10.00 -10.65
N ASP A 47 -2.75 -10.89 -10.35
CA ASP A 47 -2.53 -12.06 -9.48
C ASP A 47 -1.94 -11.65 -8.12
N VAL A 48 -2.51 -10.58 -7.55
CA VAL A 48 -2.15 -10.04 -6.24
C VAL A 48 -3.33 -10.16 -5.29
N ARG A 49 -3.10 -10.70 -4.09
CA ARG A 49 -4.15 -10.90 -3.10
C ARG A 49 -4.32 -9.66 -2.21
N ALA A 50 -5.48 -9.53 -1.59
CA ALA A 50 -5.75 -8.44 -0.67
C ALA A 50 -4.76 -8.41 0.50
N GLU A 51 -4.37 -9.59 0.99
CA GLU A 51 -3.47 -9.77 2.12
C GLU A 51 -2.09 -9.18 1.85
N ASP A 52 -1.62 -9.21 0.60
CA ASP A 52 -0.30 -8.70 0.22
C ASP A 52 -0.21 -7.18 0.39
N ILE A 53 -1.29 -6.48 0.02
CA ILE A 53 -1.36 -5.01 0.15
C ILE A 53 -1.69 -4.62 1.59
N LYS A 54 -2.60 -5.35 2.24
CA LYS A 54 -2.95 -5.12 3.66
C LYS A 54 -1.76 -5.33 4.58
N ASP A 55 -0.90 -6.30 4.29
CA ASP A 55 0.34 -6.53 5.03
C ASP A 55 1.30 -5.34 4.90
N ALA A 56 1.56 -4.87 3.68
CA ALA A 56 2.40 -3.70 3.47
C ALA A 56 1.85 -2.43 4.13
N LEU A 57 0.53 -2.19 4.07
CA LEU A 57 -0.09 -1.06 4.77
C LEU A 57 0.07 -1.15 6.29
N ARG A 58 -0.11 -2.34 6.88
CA ARG A 58 0.08 -2.55 8.33
C ARG A 58 1.54 -2.37 8.73
N TYR A 59 2.46 -2.90 7.93
CA TYR A 59 3.89 -2.72 8.14
C TYR A 59 4.27 -1.24 8.15
N LEU A 60 3.76 -0.46 7.19
CA LEU A 60 3.96 1.00 7.17
C LEU A 60 3.31 1.69 8.37
N GLU A 61 2.15 1.24 8.84
CA GLU A 61 1.50 1.78 10.04
C GLU A 61 2.34 1.54 11.30
N GLU A 62 2.88 0.33 11.46
CA GLU A 62 3.75 -0.03 12.59
C GLU A 62 5.06 0.77 12.61
N HIS A 63 5.56 1.20 11.45
CA HIS A 63 6.79 1.98 11.33
C HIS A 63 6.54 3.49 11.21
N GLY A 64 5.30 3.94 11.44
CA GLY A 64 4.92 5.36 11.43
C GLY A 64 4.81 5.99 10.05
N GLY A 65 4.89 5.22 8.97
CA GLY A 65 4.81 5.71 7.59
C GLY A 65 3.39 6.12 7.18
N VAL A 66 2.37 5.37 7.59
CA VAL A 66 0.98 5.66 7.22
C VAL A 66 0.03 5.42 8.38
N GLN A 67 -1.04 6.21 8.49
CA GLN A 67 -2.13 5.90 9.41
C GLN A 67 -3.27 5.27 8.61
N ILE A 68 -3.61 4.01 8.89
CA ILE A 68 -4.74 3.35 8.22
C ILE A 68 -6.02 3.97 8.77
N LYS A 69 -6.89 4.42 7.87
CA LYS A 69 -8.22 4.93 8.24
C LYS A 69 -9.00 3.88 9.00
N ARG A 70 -9.80 4.31 9.97
CA ARG A 70 -10.68 3.44 10.75
C ARG A 70 -12.10 3.96 10.69
N SER A 71 -13.08 3.06 10.63
CA SER A 71 -14.49 3.41 10.82
C SER A 71 -14.78 3.66 12.30
N ILE A 72 -15.99 4.13 12.61
CA ILE A 72 -16.46 4.43 13.96
C ILE A 72 -16.37 3.20 14.89
N ASP A 73 -16.59 2.00 14.34
CA ASP A 73 -16.46 0.71 15.04
C ASP A 73 -15.00 0.20 15.12
N GLY A 74 -14.01 1.02 14.72
CA GLY A 74 -12.59 0.70 14.78
C GLY A 74 -12.05 -0.19 13.65
N LYS A 75 -12.89 -0.61 12.69
CA LYS A 75 -12.42 -1.45 11.57
C LYS A 75 -11.51 -0.68 10.62
N ARG A 76 -10.45 -1.33 10.17
CA ARG A 76 -9.49 -0.76 9.20
C ARG A 76 -10.12 -0.60 7.81
N LEU A 77 -10.04 0.61 7.26
CA LEU A 77 -10.54 1.00 5.95
C LEU A 77 -9.41 1.08 4.93
N TYR A 78 -8.90 -0.09 4.54
CA TYR A 78 -7.74 -0.19 3.63
C TYR A 78 -7.94 0.51 2.28
N VAL A 79 -9.08 0.29 1.61
CA VAL A 79 -9.33 0.87 0.28
C VAL A 79 -9.49 2.39 0.39
N SER A 80 -10.16 2.90 1.43
CA SER A 80 -10.25 4.34 1.67
C SER A 80 -8.87 4.95 1.93
N THR A 81 -8.01 4.26 2.68
CA THR A 81 -6.61 4.70 2.89
C THR A 81 -5.85 4.77 1.57
N LEU A 82 -6.05 3.80 0.67
CA LEU A 82 -5.42 3.80 -0.66
C LEU A 82 -5.96 4.90 -1.59
N LYS A 83 -7.26 5.23 -1.50
CA LYS A 83 -7.86 6.38 -2.21
C LYS A 83 -7.18 7.68 -1.76
N ASP A 84 -7.00 7.87 -0.45
CA ASP A 84 -6.29 9.04 0.10
C ASP A 84 -4.83 9.14 -0.34
N ILE A 85 -4.09 8.02 -0.33
CA ILE A 85 -2.68 8.00 -0.76
C ILE A 85 -2.56 8.40 -2.23
N ARG A 86 -3.52 7.98 -3.06
CA ARG A 86 -3.58 8.37 -4.47
C ARG A 86 -3.81 9.87 -4.62
N GLU A 87 -4.70 10.46 -3.82
CA GLU A 87 -5.03 11.88 -3.87
C GLU A 87 -3.93 12.76 -3.26
N ASN A 88 -3.18 12.24 -2.28
CA ASN A 88 -2.18 13.00 -1.52
C ASN A 88 -0.81 12.29 -1.49
N PRO A 89 -0.09 12.22 -2.61
CA PRO A 89 1.19 11.51 -2.70
C PRO A 89 2.34 12.17 -1.90
N VAL A 90 2.19 13.44 -1.53
CA VAL A 90 3.22 14.32 -0.92
C VAL A 90 3.68 13.84 0.45
N ARG A 91 2.84 13.13 1.20
CA ARG A 91 3.24 12.57 2.51
C ARG A 91 4.44 11.63 2.38
N LEU A 92 4.63 10.98 1.23
CA LEU A 92 5.68 10.00 1.05
C LEU A 92 7.03 10.59 0.59
N ASP A 93 7.07 11.63 -0.23
CA ASP A 93 8.37 12.22 -0.63
C ASP A 93 9.15 12.74 0.59
N ARG A 94 8.40 13.27 1.57
CA ARG A 94 8.90 13.65 2.89
C ARG A 94 9.46 12.47 3.69
N TRP A 95 8.92 11.26 3.53
CA TRP A 95 9.38 10.04 4.21
C TRP A 95 10.55 9.35 3.50
N LEU A 96 10.57 9.36 2.17
CA LEU A 96 11.67 8.81 1.37
C LEU A 96 12.91 9.74 1.34
N ARG A 97 12.81 10.92 1.95
CA ARG A 97 13.84 11.98 1.86
C ARG A 97 14.21 12.29 0.40
N LEU A 98 13.28 12.09 -0.53
CA LEU A 98 13.43 12.52 -1.91
C LEU A 98 13.16 14.03 -1.92
N THR A 99 14.21 14.79 -1.61
CA THR A 99 14.28 16.24 -1.78
C THR A 99 15.15 16.53 -2.98
#